data_AF-A0A9D4L2Z4-F1
#
_entry.id   AF-A0A9D4L2Z4-F1
#
_cell.length_a   1.000
_cell.length_b   1.000
_cell.length_c   1.000
_cell.angle_alpha   90.00
_cell.angle_beta   90.00
_cell.angle_gamma   90.00
#
_symmetry.space_group_name_H-M   'P 1'
#
loop_
_entity.id
_entity.type
_entity.pdbx_description
1 polymer ?
#
loop_
_entity_poly.entity_id
_entity_poly.type
_entity_poly.pdbx_seq_one_letter_code
_entity_poly.pdbx_strand_id
1 'polypeptide(L)'
;MALAVCKGKPQVPPNGLLSLTAPKDDTLYDVGGTLSYSVGGSQFSFPLLPDTITVKPNPSLIVHYFHEKYVHGDNPMTQTVEPVVPFSLAVMVMNKGYGIARALKITSGQPELIENEKGLLVAFKIIGAQMGLNSITPSLIVDFGDISSSQTKTARWLMTSSLMGKFYNYSATFENINPLGDTQLSLLDD
;
A
#
# COMPACT_ATOMS: atom_id res chain seq x y z
N MET A 1 12.96 -4.11 -50.52
CA MET A 1 12.45 -4.41 -49.16
C MET A 1 12.73 -3.18 -48.31
N ALA A 2 11.71 -2.48 -47.81
CA ALA A 2 11.87 -1.30 -46.96
C ALA A 2 11.66 -1.71 -45.51
N LEU A 3 12.62 -1.39 -44.64
CA LEU A 3 12.50 -1.59 -43.20
C LEU A 3 12.19 -0.23 -42.56
N ALA A 4 11.02 -0.12 -41.94
CA ALA A 4 10.62 1.05 -41.17
C ALA A 4 10.89 0.79 -39.68
N VAL A 5 11.54 1.73 -39.00
CA VAL A 5 11.79 1.67 -37.56
C VAL A 5 11.20 2.93 -36.93
N CYS A 6 10.18 2.75 -36.10
CA CYS A 6 9.62 3.82 -35.28
C CYS A 6 10.36 3.86 -33.94
N LYS A 7 11.00 4.99 -33.61
CA LYS A 7 11.57 5.25 -32.29
C LYS A 7 10.76 6.34 -31.60
N GLY A 8 10.01 5.96 -30.57
CA GLY A 8 9.36 6.91 -29.67
C GLY A 8 10.36 7.40 -28.61
N LYS A 9 10.46 8.71 -28.43
CA LYS A 9 11.09 9.32 -27.25
C LYS A 9 10.08 10.31 -26.67
N PRO A 10 9.72 10.23 -25.38
CA PRO A 10 8.92 11.27 -24.74
C PRO A 10 9.60 12.62 -24.99
N GLN A 11 8.88 13.60 -25.54
CA GLN A 11 9.40 14.95 -25.71
C GLN A 11 8.82 15.82 -24.59
N VAL A 12 9.68 16.36 -23.76
CA VAL A 12 9.29 17.23 -22.66
C VAL A 12 9.10 18.65 -23.23
N PRO A 13 8.08 19.42 -22.81
CA PRO A 13 7.95 20.81 -23.21
C PRO A 13 9.20 21.64 -22.87
N PRO A 14 9.49 22.75 -23.60
CA PRO A 14 10.83 23.34 -23.69
C PRO A 14 11.43 23.95 -22.40
N ASN A 15 10.66 24.02 -21.30
CA ASN A 15 11.03 24.78 -20.11
C ASN A 15 11.28 23.94 -18.83
N GLY A 16 11.38 22.62 -18.93
CA GLY A 16 11.62 21.74 -17.77
C GLY A 16 13.03 21.17 -17.74
N LEU A 17 13.86 21.61 -16.78
CA LEU A 17 15.07 20.88 -16.38
C LEU A 17 14.69 19.42 -16.09
N LEU A 18 15.50 18.47 -16.54
CA LEU A 18 15.30 17.03 -16.36
C LEU A 18 15.01 16.70 -14.89
N SER A 19 13.75 16.41 -14.57
CA SER A 19 13.38 15.75 -13.32
C SER A 19 12.93 14.35 -13.66
N LEU A 20 13.72 13.36 -13.25
CA LEU A 20 13.31 11.94 -13.25
C LEU A 20 12.35 11.63 -12.10
N THR A 21 11.79 12.66 -11.46
CA THR A 21 10.89 12.54 -10.31
C THR A 21 9.46 12.41 -10.81
N ALA A 22 8.69 11.52 -10.20
CA ALA A 22 7.25 11.43 -10.45
C ALA A 22 6.59 12.82 -10.28
N PRO A 23 5.62 13.18 -11.14
CA PRO A 23 4.97 14.48 -11.05
C PRO A 23 4.20 14.60 -9.73
N LYS A 24 4.08 15.84 -9.24
CA LYS A 24 3.35 16.17 -8.00
C LYS A 24 1.88 16.47 -8.26
N ASP A 25 1.55 16.87 -9.48
CA ASP A 25 0.21 17.19 -9.95
C ASP A 25 0.03 16.59 -11.34
N ASP A 26 -1.22 16.52 -11.83
CA ASP A 26 -1.49 16.06 -13.20
C ASP A 26 -0.68 16.89 -14.20
N THR A 27 0.23 16.24 -14.91
CA THR A 27 1.19 16.91 -15.80
C THR A 27 1.02 16.41 -17.23
N LEU A 28 0.90 17.35 -18.17
CA LEU A 28 0.78 17.07 -19.60
C LEU A 28 2.17 16.88 -20.22
N TYR A 29 2.32 15.84 -21.03
CA TYR A 29 3.53 15.55 -21.81
C TYR A 29 3.16 15.30 -23.27
N ASP A 30 3.95 15.85 -24.18
CA ASP A 30 3.80 15.59 -25.61
C ASP A 30 4.68 14.40 -26.01
N VAL A 31 4.05 13.33 -26.46
CA VAL A 31 4.74 12.13 -26.92
C VAL A 31 4.77 12.17 -28.44
N GLY A 32 5.96 12.45 -28.95
CA GLY A 32 6.26 12.40 -30.38
C GLY A 32 7.11 11.18 -30.76
N GLY A 33 7.27 11.00 -32.05
CA GLY A 33 8.16 10.00 -32.61
C GLY A 33 8.77 10.48 -33.91
N THR A 34 9.82 9.80 -34.34
CA THR A 34 10.37 9.98 -35.68
C THR A 34 10.22 8.68 -36.44
N LEU A 35 9.59 8.74 -37.60
CA LEU A 35 9.52 7.64 -38.55
C LEU A 35 10.78 7.69 -39.41
N SER A 36 11.56 6.61 -39.39
CA SER A 36 12.73 6.47 -40.26
C SER A 36 12.61 5.22 -41.12
N TYR A 37 12.91 5.35 -42.41
CA TYR A 37 12.93 4.23 -43.36
C TYR A 37 14.03 4.40 -44.41
N SER A 38 14.44 3.29 -45.05
CA SER A 38 15.43 3.30 -46.14
C SER A 38 14.86 2.67 -47.42
N VAL A 39 15.06 3.34 -48.55
CA VAL A 39 14.70 2.85 -49.89
C VAL A 39 15.86 3.12 -50.83
N GLY A 40 16.34 2.08 -51.53
CA GLY A 40 17.44 2.22 -52.49
C GLY A 40 18.78 2.63 -51.87
N GLY A 41 18.99 2.42 -50.57
CA GLY A 41 20.19 2.86 -49.85
C GLY A 41 20.11 4.29 -49.29
N SER A 42 19.06 5.05 -49.61
CA SER A 42 18.80 6.38 -49.07
C SER A 42 17.91 6.32 -47.84
N GLN A 43 18.32 6.96 -46.75
CA GLN A 43 17.52 7.08 -45.52
C GLN A 43 16.62 8.32 -45.57
N PHE A 44 15.38 8.15 -45.13
CA PHE A 44 14.39 9.20 -44.95
C PHE A 44 13.94 9.23 -43.50
N SER A 45 13.69 10.44 -42.98
CA SER A 45 13.29 10.65 -41.59
C SER A 45 12.21 11.73 -41.53
N PHE A 46 11.07 11.40 -40.94
CA PHE A 46 9.91 12.27 -40.81
C PHE A 46 9.50 12.41 -39.34
N PRO A 47 9.40 13.63 -38.79
CA PRO A 47 8.81 13.82 -37.48
C PRO A 47 7.31 13.50 -37.55
N LEU A 48 6.83 12.70 -36.59
CA LEU A 48 5.41 12.48 -36.40
C LEU A 48 4.82 13.64 -35.59
N LEU A 49 3.55 13.96 -35.84
CA LEU A 49 2.82 14.89 -34.99
C LEU A 49 2.74 14.29 -33.57
N PRO A 50 3.14 15.06 -32.53
CA PRO A 50 3.05 14.58 -31.17
C PRO A 50 1.59 14.48 -30.71
N ASP A 51 1.33 13.54 -29.80
CA ASP A 51 0.07 13.43 -29.08
C ASP A 51 0.29 13.75 -27.59
N THR A 52 -0.73 14.27 -26.92
CA THR A 52 -0.60 14.72 -25.53
C THR A 52 -1.13 13.65 -24.58
N ILE A 53 -0.29 13.23 -23.62
CA ILE A 53 -0.68 12.35 -22.53
C ILE A 53 -0.75 13.12 -21.21
N THR A 54 -1.60 12.66 -20.30
CA THR A 54 -1.63 13.15 -18.91
C THR A 54 -0.97 12.12 -18.01
N VAL A 55 0.10 12.50 -17.32
CA VAL A 55 0.75 11.68 -16.30
C VAL A 55 0.23 12.11 -14.93
N LYS A 56 -0.37 11.15 -14.22
CA LYS A 56 -0.93 11.37 -12.88
C LYS A 56 0.12 11.14 -11.78
N PRO A 57 0.06 11.86 -10.66
CA PRO A 57 0.92 11.60 -9.51
C PRO A 57 0.59 10.25 -8.87
N ASN A 58 1.59 9.57 -8.34
CA ASN A 58 1.42 8.29 -7.63
C ASN A 58 1.33 8.48 -6.10
N PRO A 59 0.51 7.68 -5.41
CA PRO A 59 0.59 7.56 -3.95
C PRO A 59 1.89 6.85 -3.54
N SER A 60 2.30 7.03 -2.29
CA SER A 60 3.36 6.24 -1.64
C SER A 60 2.94 6.05 -0.20
N LEU A 61 2.69 4.79 0.19
CA LEU A 61 2.08 4.45 1.46
C LEU A 61 3.14 3.90 2.41
N ILE A 62 3.20 4.48 3.61
CA ILE A 62 3.99 3.98 4.74
C ILE A 62 3.04 3.40 5.76
N VAL A 63 3.30 2.16 6.18
CA VAL A 63 2.50 1.44 7.17
C VAL A 63 3.29 1.27 8.47
N HIS A 64 2.69 1.66 9.59
CA HIS A 64 3.23 1.38 10.92
C HIS A 64 2.31 0.49 11.72
N TYR A 65 2.93 -0.48 12.39
CA TYR A 65 2.26 -1.42 13.28
C TYR A 65 2.57 -1.06 14.72
N PHE A 66 1.54 -1.06 15.56
CA PHE A 66 1.64 -0.83 16.99
C PHE A 66 0.99 -2.00 17.71
N HIS A 67 1.77 -2.69 18.53
CA HIS A 67 1.29 -3.77 19.36
C HIS A 67 1.96 -3.69 20.74
N GLU A 68 1.33 -4.31 21.73
CA GLU A 68 1.96 -4.46 23.04
C GLU A 68 3.07 -5.50 22.98
N LYS A 69 4.06 -5.36 23.87
CA LYS A 69 5.16 -6.33 23.97
C LYS A 69 4.72 -7.63 24.63
N TYR A 70 3.80 -7.53 25.59
CA TYR A 70 3.29 -8.64 26.37
C TYR A 70 1.77 -8.65 26.29
N VAL A 71 1.18 -9.83 26.22
CA VAL A 71 -0.26 -10.04 26.31
C VAL A 71 -0.54 -10.90 27.54
N HIS A 72 -1.63 -10.58 28.25
CA HIS A 72 -2.03 -11.28 29.46
C HIS A 72 -3.28 -12.13 29.18
N GLY A 73 -3.15 -13.42 29.46
CA GLY A 73 -4.20 -14.41 29.40
C GLY A 73 -3.86 -15.54 30.38
N ASP A 74 -4.47 -16.71 30.18
CA ASP A 74 -4.27 -17.86 31.06
C ASP A 74 -2.82 -18.38 31.00
N ASN A 75 -2.30 -18.81 32.15
CA ASN A 75 -1.03 -19.51 32.27
C ASN A 75 -1.28 -21.03 32.42
N PRO A 76 -0.96 -21.85 31.40
CA PRO A 76 -1.19 -23.29 31.46
C PRO A 76 -0.24 -24.02 32.44
N MET A 77 0.64 -23.29 33.14
CA MET A 77 1.54 -23.81 34.18
C MET A 77 1.04 -23.55 35.61
N THR A 78 -0.05 -22.80 35.79
CA THR A 78 -0.67 -22.56 37.10
C THR A 78 -1.96 -23.37 37.23
N GLN A 79 -2.41 -23.61 38.48
CA GLN A 79 -3.69 -24.29 38.74
C GLN A 79 -4.88 -23.32 38.69
N THR A 80 -4.61 -22.02 38.72
CA THR A 80 -5.59 -20.94 38.80
C THR A 80 -5.64 -20.20 37.48
N VAL A 81 -6.84 -20.03 36.92
CA VAL A 81 -7.01 -19.28 35.67
C VAL A 81 -6.78 -17.78 35.91
N GLU A 82 -5.81 -17.19 35.23
CA GLU A 82 -5.52 -15.75 35.32
C GLU A 82 -6.55 -14.91 34.53
N PRO A 83 -6.84 -13.67 34.99
CA PRO A 83 -7.72 -12.77 34.27
C PRO A 83 -7.10 -12.34 32.93
N VAL A 84 -7.92 -12.34 31.89
CA VAL A 84 -7.53 -11.86 30.56
C VAL A 84 -7.58 -10.33 30.53
N VAL A 85 -6.51 -9.70 30.07
CA VAL A 85 -6.42 -8.23 29.93
C VAL A 85 -6.52 -7.86 28.46
N PRO A 86 -7.48 -6.99 28.08
CA PRO A 86 -7.54 -6.44 26.73
C PRO A 86 -6.26 -5.67 26.36
N PHE A 87 -5.77 -5.91 25.15
CA PHE A 87 -4.62 -5.21 24.60
C PHE A 87 -4.98 -4.53 23.28
N SER A 88 -4.20 -3.53 22.91
CA SER A 88 -4.39 -2.78 21.66
C SER A 88 -3.45 -3.26 20.56
N LEU A 89 -4.02 -3.45 19.37
CA LEU A 89 -3.29 -3.55 18.11
C LEU A 89 -3.73 -2.39 17.23
N ALA A 90 -2.81 -1.69 16.59
CA ALA A 90 -3.15 -0.61 15.67
C ALA A 90 -2.27 -0.62 14.42
N VAL A 91 -2.88 -0.18 13.32
CA VAL A 91 -2.23 0.04 12.04
C VAL A 91 -2.43 1.50 11.67
N MET A 92 -1.35 2.20 11.35
CA MET A 92 -1.38 3.57 10.84
C MET A 92 -0.83 3.56 9.42
N VAL A 93 -1.61 4.10 8.48
CA VAL A 93 -1.24 4.24 7.08
C VAL A 93 -1.09 5.72 6.76
N MET A 94 0.08 6.10 6.24
CA MET A 94 0.39 7.46 5.81
C MET A 94 0.64 7.49 4.31
N ASN A 95 -0.04 8.38 3.58
CA ASN A 95 0.29 8.63 2.18
C ASN A 95 1.30 9.79 2.08
N LYS A 96 2.57 9.47 1.80
CA LYS A 96 3.65 10.43 1.53
C LYS A 96 3.77 10.80 0.05
N GLY A 97 3.06 10.09 -0.83
CA GLY A 97 3.00 10.41 -2.26
C GLY A 97 2.08 11.59 -2.55
N TYR A 98 2.10 12.03 -3.80
CA TYR A 98 1.26 13.12 -4.29
C TYR A 98 -0.06 12.62 -4.91
N GLY A 99 -0.11 11.34 -5.29
CA GLY A 99 -1.33 10.69 -5.77
C GLY A 99 -2.24 10.25 -4.63
N ILE A 100 -3.51 10.00 -4.96
CA ILE A 100 -4.49 9.41 -4.04
C ILE A 100 -4.31 7.90 -4.05
N ALA A 101 -4.17 7.27 -2.89
CA ALA A 101 -4.32 5.82 -2.76
C ALA A 101 -5.80 5.48 -2.69
N ARG A 102 -6.31 4.74 -3.66
CA ARG A 102 -7.76 4.50 -3.81
C ARG A 102 -8.19 3.18 -3.21
N ALA A 103 -9.33 3.21 -2.54
CA ALA A 103 -9.99 2.03 -1.97
C ALA A 103 -9.03 1.10 -1.20
N LEU A 104 -8.19 1.68 -0.34
CA LEU A 104 -7.25 0.92 0.46
C LEU A 104 -8.02 0.06 1.47
N LYS A 105 -7.69 -1.22 1.53
CA LYS A 105 -8.32 -2.18 2.42
C LYS A 105 -7.29 -3.12 3.02
N ILE A 106 -7.40 -3.38 4.32
CA ILE A 106 -6.70 -4.51 4.96
C ILE A 106 -7.54 -5.76 4.74
N THR A 107 -6.94 -6.80 4.19
CA THR A 107 -7.60 -8.08 3.90
C THR A 107 -7.16 -9.22 4.82
N SER A 108 -6.04 -9.05 5.51
CA SER A 108 -5.59 -9.96 6.57
C SER A 108 -4.77 -9.20 7.61
N GLY A 109 -4.81 -9.65 8.86
CA GLY A 109 -4.07 -9.09 9.99
C GLY A 109 -3.94 -10.12 11.08
N GLN A 110 -3.07 -11.12 10.89
CA GLN A 110 -2.93 -12.22 11.83
C GLN A 110 -1.76 -11.96 12.79
N PRO A 111 -2.01 -11.81 14.10
CA PRO A 111 -0.97 -11.66 15.11
C PRO A 111 -0.26 -12.99 15.44
N GLU A 112 1.04 -12.93 15.72
CA GLU A 112 1.87 -14.09 16.11
C GLU A 112 2.56 -13.89 17.47
N LEU A 113 2.57 -14.92 18.33
CA LEU A 113 3.29 -14.96 19.62
C LEU A 113 4.50 -15.90 19.55
N ILE A 114 5.65 -15.53 20.17
CA ILE A 114 6.83 -16.41 20.30
C ILE A 114 6.58 -17.53 21.30
N GLU A 115 5.96 -17.21 22.44
CA GLU A 115 5.98 -18.07 23.61
C GLU A 115 4.77 -18.97 23.66
N ASN A 116 4.88 -20.07 22.94
CA ASN A 116 3.98 -21.20 23.05
C ASN A 116 4.81 -22.49 23.08
N GLU A 117 5.58 -22.67 24.15
CA GLU A 117 6.48 -23.81 24.35
C GLU A 117 5.78 -25.17 24.24
N LYS A 118 4.45 -25.20 24.34
CA LYS A 118 3.61 -26.41 24.23
C LYS A 118 2.87 -26.55 22.89
N GLY A 119 3.00 -25.60 21.95
CA GLY A 119 2.25 -25.64 20.69
C GLY A 119 0.72 -25.52 20.85
N LEU A 120 0.25 -24.98 21.97
CA LEU A 120 -1.17 -24.75 22.28
C LEU A 120 -1.81 -23.75 21.31
N LEU A 121 -3.06 -24.00 20.89
CA LEU A 121 -3.78 -23.04 20.06
C LEU A 121 -4.01 -21.73 20.82
N VAL A 122 -3.36 -20.65 20.39
CA VAL A 122 -3.63 -19.30 20.89
C VAL A 122 -4.84 -18.76 20.15
N ALA A 123 -5.91 -18.44 20.88
CA ALA A 123 -7.10 -17.82 20.31
C ALA A 123 -7.09 -16.33 20.62
N PHE A 124 -7.12 -15.51 19.57
CA PHE A 124 -7.35 -14.07 19.66
C PHE A 124 -8.81 -13.76 19.40
N LYS A 125 -9.41 -12.92 20.25
CA LYS A 125 -10.77 -12.43 20.07
C LYS A 125 -10.77 -10.91 19.94
N ILE A 126 -11.39 -10.41 18.88
CA ILE A 126 -11.64 -8.98 18.71
C ILE A 126 -12.87 -8.62 19.53
N ILE A 127 -12.70 -7.71 20.48
CA ILE A 127 -13.80 -7.20 21.32
C ILE A 127 -14.18 -5.76 20.97
N GLY A 128 -13.38 -5.09 20.16
CA GLY A 128 -13.70 -3.78 19.59
C GLY A 128 -12.80 -3.45 18.40
N ALA A 129 -13.31 -2.62 17.49
CA ALA A 129 -12.53 -2.05 16.39
C ALA A 129 -12.92 -0.59 16.19
N GLN A 130 -11.97 0.24 15.77
CA GLN A 130 -12.17 1.65 15.48
C GLN A 130 -11.34 2.11 14.29
N MET A 131 -11.88 3.03 13.49
CA MET A 131 -11.18 3.78 12.46
C MET A 131 -11.09 5.24 12.89
N GLY A 132 -9.87 5.71 13.15
CA GLY A 132 -9.65 7.00 13.81
C GLY A 132 -10.33 7.02 15.18
N LEU A 133 -11.36 7.87 15.30
CA LEU A 133 -12.17 8.01 16.51
C LEU A 133 -13.52 7.27 16.44
N ASN A 134 -13.87 6.70 15.28
CA ASN A 134 -15.18 6.09 15.06
C ASN A 134 -15.11 4.58 15.31
N SER A 135 -16.02 4.04 16.12
CA SER A 135 -16.17 2.59 16.27
C SER A 135 -16.70 1.97 14.99
N ILE A 136 -16.13 0.83 14.61
CA ILE A 136 -16.53 0.03 13.45
C ILE A 136 -16.87 -1.38 13.89
N THR A 137 -17.50 -2.15 13.00
CA THR A 137 -17.79 -3.56 13.27
C THR A 137 -16.47 -4.32 13.49
N PRO A 138 -16.31 -5.05 14.60
CA PRO A 138 -15.12 -5.86 14.87
C PRO A 138 -14.84 -6.85 13.74
N SER A 139 -13.73 -6.64 13.04
CA SER A 139 -13.28 -7.46 11.91
C SER A 139 -11.79 -7.23 11.69
N LEU A 140 -11.04 -8.26 11.29
CA LEU A 140 -9.65 -8.10 10.82
C LEU A 140 -9.57 -7.38 9.47
N ILE A 141 -10.69 -7.37 8.75
CA ILE A 141 -10.84 -6.63 7.50
C ILE A 141 -11.32 -5.22 7.83
N VAL A 142 -10.53 -4.22 7.44
CA VAL A 142 -10.85 -2.80 7.62
C VAL A 142 -10.69 -2.08 6.30
N ASP A 143 -11.73 -1.35 5.91
CA ASP A 143 -11.74 -0.48 4.75
C ASP A 143 -11.23 0.90 5.15
N PHE A 144 -10.09 1.30 4.61
CA PHE A 144 -9.53 2.64 4.78
C PHE A 144 -10.09 3.61 3.74
N GLY A 145 -10.71 3.13 2.67
CA GLY A 145 -11.16 3.92 1.54
C GLY A 145 -10.01 4.69 0.89
N ASP A 146 -10.32 5.87 0.37
CA ASP A 146 -9.31 6.72 -0.27
C ASP A 146 -8.42 7.42 0.77
N ILE A 147 -7.12 7.44 0.52
CA ILE A 147 -6.13 8.19 1.30
C ILE A 147 -5.50 9.25 0.40
N SER A 148 -5.90 10.50 0.60
CA SER A 148 -5.36 11.66 -0.13
C SER A 148 -3.87 11.86 0.15
N SER A 149 -3.19 12.62 -0.71
CA SER A 149 -1.80 13.02 -0.45
C SER A 149 -1.67 13.66 0.93
N SER A 150 -0.60 13.30 1.65
CA SER A 150 -0.31 13.76 3.02
C SER A 150 -1.36 13.40 4.08
N GLN A 151 -2.34 12.55 3.74
CA GLN A 151 -3.33 12.07 4.71
C GLN A 151 -2.81 10.84 5.46
N THR A 152 -3.20 10.77 6.74
CA THR A 152 -2.98 9.61 7.60
C THR A 152 -4.31 9.03 8.05
N LYS A 153 -4.43 7.71 8.04
CA LYS A 153 -5.57 6.99 8.62
C LYS A 153 -5.07 5.90 9.56
N THR A 154 -5.81 5.67 10.64
CA THR A 154 -5.44 4.70 11.67
C THR A 154 -6.61 3.78 11.95
N ALA A 155 -6.35 2.48 12.00
CA ALA A 155 -7.27 1.48 12.54
C ALA A 155 -6.70 0.94 13.85
N ARG A 156 -7.57 0.68 14.82
CA ARG A 156 -7.21 0.03 16.08
C ARG A 156 -8.21 -1.07 16.41
N TRP A 157 -7.69 -2.19 16.86
CA TRP A 157 -8.42 -3.30 17.42
C TRP A 157 -8.14 -3.40 18.90
N LEU A 158 -9.20 -3.64 19.66
CA LEU A 158 -9.12 -4.07 21.05
C LEU A 158 -9.33 -5.58 21.05
N MET A 159 -8.33 -6.31 21.54
CA MET A 159 -8.29 -7.76 21.46
C MET A 159 -7.99 -8.40 22.81
N THR A 160 -8.34 -9.67 22.95
CA THR A 160 -8.01 -10.52 24.09
C THR A 160 -7.32 -11.79 23.60
N SER A 161 -6.34 -12.28 24.35
CA SER A 161 -5.64 -13.55 24.08
C SER A 161 -6.11 -14.62 25.08
N SER A 162 -6.25 -15.86 24.62
CA SER A 162 -6.52 -17.00 25.51
C SER A 162 -5.34 -17.34 26.42
N LEU A 163 -4.11 -17.07 25.98
CA LEU A 163 -2.87 -17.39 26.70
C LEU A 163 -2.03 -16.14 26.92
N MET A 164 -1.29 -16.11 28.03
CA MET A 164 -0.24 -15.12 28.20
C MET A 164 0.95 -15.39 27.27
N GLY A 165 1.68 -14.35 26.92
CA GLY A 165 2.92 -14.51 26.16
C GLY A 165 3.51 -13.21 25.64
N LYS A 166 4.64 -13.32 24.97
CA LYS A 166 5.30 -12.21 24.28
C LYS A 166 4.85 -12.13 22.82
N PHE A 167 4.38 -10.96 22.43
CA PHE A 167 4.04 -10.67 21.04
C PHE A 167 5.31 -10.59 20.20
N TYR A 168 5.34 -11.32 19.08
CA TYR A 168 6.54 -11.41 18.25
C TYR A 168 6.46 -10.54 17.02
N ASN A 169 5.38 -10.73 16.28
CA ASN A 169 5.24 -10.18 14.95
C ASN A 169 3.76 -9.99 14.63
N TYR A 170 3.51 -8.99 13.81
CA TYR A 170 2.22 -8.77 13.18
C TYR A 170 2.47 -8.39 11.74
N SER A 171 1.86 -9.13 10.83
CA SER A 171 1.81 -8.77 9.41
C SER A 171 0.36 -8.62 8.97
N ALA A 172 0.16 -7.73 8.02
CA ALA A 172 -1.14 -7.50 7.41
C ALA A 172 -1.00 -7.47 5.89
N THR A 173 -2.05 -7.90 5.20
CA THR A 173 -2.14 -7.83 3.74
C THR A 173 -3.05 -6.67 3.36
N PHE A 174 -2.67 -5.92 2.34
CA PHE A 174 -3.40 -4.77 1.85
C PHE A 174 -3.74 -4.91 0.37
N GLU A 175 -4.90 -4.38 0.01
CA GLU A 175 -5.37 -4.24 -1.36
C GLU A 175 -5.68 -2.76 -1.63
N ASN A 176 -5.39 -2.29 -2.84
CA ASN A 176 -5.77 -0.96 -3.31
C ASN A 176 -6.03 -1.00 -4.83
N ILE A 177 -6.69 0.04 -5.34
CA ILE A 177 -6.88 0.24 -6.78
C ILE A 177 -5.83 1.25 -7.25
N ASN A 178 -5.15 0.93 -8.35
CA ASN A 178 -4.16 1.82 -8.94
C ASN A 178 -4.82 3.02 -9.66
N PRO A 179 -4.06 4.06 -10.04
CA PRO A 179 -4.61 5.23 -10.75
C PRO A 179 -5.28 4.92 -12.10
N LEU A 180 -5.06 3.73 -12.66
CA LEU A 180 -5.63 3.26 -13.93
C LEU A 180 -6.86 2.35 -13.75
N GLY A 181 -7.27 2.07 -12.51
CA GLY A 181 -8.45 1.25 -12.21
C GLY A 181 -8.19 -0.26 -12.09
N ASP A 182 -6.93 -0.69 -12.02
CA ASP A 182 -6.54 -2.09 -11.88
C ASP A 182 -6.06 -2.39 -10.44
N THR A 183 -6.38 -3.59 -9.94
CA THR A 183 -6.10 -4.10 -8.58
C THR A 183 -4.77 -4.84 -8.46
N GLN A 184 -4.07 -5.14 -9.56
CA GLN A 184 -2.90 -6.05 -9.55
C GLN A 184 -1.57 -5.43 -9.07
N LEU A 185 -1.52 -4.13 -8.77
CA LEU A 185 -0.29 -3.43 -8.39
C LEU A 185 -0.46 -2.77 -7.02
N SER A 186 -0.16 -3.54 -5.96
CA SER A 186 -0.07 -2.99 -4.60
C SER A 186 1.21 -2.15 -4.47
N LEU A 187 1.07 -0.85 -4.20
CA LEU A 187 2.16 0.13 -4.09
C LEU A 187 2.51 0.37 -2.61
N LEU A 188 2.87 -0.70 -1.91
CA LEU A 188 3.40 -0.59 -0.55
C LEU A 188 4.93 -0.59 -0.62
N ASP A 189 5.53 0.45 -0.05
CA ASP A 189 6.97 0.48 0.22
C ASP A 189 7.17 -0.12 1.63
N ASP A 190 7.94 -1.21 1.73
CA ASP A 190 8.34 -1.85 2.99
C ASP A 190 9.45 -1.07 3.73
#